data_AF-A0A957GE68-F1
#
_entry.id   AF-A0A957GE68-F1
#
_cell.length_a   1.000
_cell.length_b   1.000
_cell.length_c   1.000
_cell.angle_alpha   90.00
_cell.angle_beta   90.00
_cell.angle_gamma   90.00
#
_symmetry.space_group_name_H-M   'P 1'
#
loop_
_entity.id
_entity.type
_entity.pdbx_description
1 polymer ?
#
loop_
_entity_poly.entity_id
_entity_poly.type
_entity_poly.pdbx_seq_one_letter_code
_entity_poly.pdbx_strand_id
1 'polypeptide(L)'
;EYNTWLNGLAEAATELRRRILDIIRHGHSQEVERLLDRMDEIYSLLVTFDFSDSITGGLRRRTDVVRGVLERTRGDVTQSLRQAELEQALEALEQKISRQA
;
A
#
# COMPACT_ATOMS: atom_id res chain seq x y z
N GLU A 1 -11.88 -6.75 24.92
CA GLU A 1 -10.45 -6.38 24.72
C GLU A 1 -9.93 -6.72 23.32
N TYR A 2 -10.19 -7.92 22.80
CA TYR A 2 -9.72 -8.35 21.47
C TYR A 2 -10.18 -7.47 20.29
N ASN A 3 -11.42 -6.96 20.31
CA ASN A 3 -11.92 -6.03 19.28
C ASN A 3 -11.11 -4.73 19.19
N THR A 4 -10.57 -4.21 20.30
CA THR A 4 -9.82 -2.94 20.31
C THR A 4 -8.48 -3.08 19.58
N TRP A 5 -7.78 -4.19 19.80
CA TRP A 5 -6.49 -4.46 19.15
C TRP A 5 -6.64 -4.65 17.64
N LEU A 6 -7.63 -5.43 17.20
CA LEU A 6 -7.90 -5.64 15.77
C LEU A 6 -8.34 -4.36 15.06
N ASN A 7 -9.15 -3.54 15.73
CA ASN A 7 -9.54 -2.24 15.21
C ASN A 7 -8.33 -1.31 15.05
N GLY A 8 -7.43 -1.29 16.04
CA GLY A 8 -6.17 -0.54 15.94
C GLY A 8 -5.28 -1.04 14.79
N LEU A 9 -5.26 -2.35 14.55
CA LEU A 9 -4.52 -2.92 13.42
C LEU A 9 -5.11 -2.51 12.07
N ALA A 10 -6.44 -2.51 11.94
CA ALA A 10 -7.13 -2.03 10.74
C ALA A 10 -6.87 -0.53 10.49
N GLU A 11 -6.88 0.29 11.54
CA GLU A 11 -6.54 1.72 11.47
C GLU A 11 -5.07 1.93 11.07
N ALA A 12 -4.15 1.15 11.64
CA ALA A 12 -2.74 1.18 11.27
C ALA A 12 -2.52 0.86 9.79
N ALA A 13 -3.22 -0.12 9.22
CA ALA A 13 -3.17 -0.40 7.78
C ALA A 13 -3.63 0.79 6.94
N THR A 14 -4.64 1.53 7.38
CA THR A 14 -5.07 2.75 6.66
C THR A 14 -4.05 3.90 6.76
N GLU A 15 -3.35 4.04 7.89
CA GLU A 15 -2.29 5.04 8.03
C GLU A 15 -1.03 4.67 7.24
N LEU A 16 -0.74 3.37 7.07
CA LEU A 16 0.32 2.90 6.16
C LEU A 16 0.08 3.37 4.72
N ARG A 17 -1.16 3.36 4.22
CA ARG A 17 -1.49 3.96 2.92
C ARG A 17 -1.09 5.42 2.86
N ARG A 18 -1.43 6.20 3.88
CA ARG A 18 -1.08 7.63 3.91
C ARG A 18 0.43 7.82 3.85
N ARG A 19 1.18 7.05 4.65
CA ARG A 19 2.64 7.08 4.65
C ARG A 19 3.24 6.69 3.29
N ILE A 20 2.69 5.66 2.63
CA ILE A 20 3.08 5.25 1.28
C ILE A 20 2.90 6.39 0.28
N LEU A 21 1.73 7.02 0.27
CA LEU A 21 1.45 8.13 -0.64
C LEU A 21 2.37 9.33 -0.37
N ASP A 22 2.66 9.64 0.89
CA ASP A 22 3.60 10.70 1.25
C ASP A 22 5.03 10.41 0.76
N ILE A 23 5.46 9.15 0.76
CA ILE A 23 6.77 8.77 0.20
C ILE A 23 6.75 8.89 -1.33
N ILE A 24 5.72 8.35 -1.99
CA ILE A 24 5.57 8.39 -3.46
C ILE A 24 5.64 9.83 -3.99
N ARG A 25 5.11 10.82 -3.24
CA ARG A 25 5.20 12.23 -3.62
C ARG A 25 6.63 12.76 -3.80
N HIS A 26 7.62 12.11 -3.20
CA HIS A 26 9.04 12.45 -3.32
C HIS A 26 9.82 11.53 -4.26
N GLY A 27 9.13 10.60 -4.93
CA GLY A 27 9.72 9.59 -5.79
C GLY A 27 9.51 8.17 -5.26
N HIS A 28 9.60 7.21 -6.16
CA HIS A 28 9.46 5.79 -5.81
C HIS A 28 10.69 5.32 -5.01
N SER A 29 10.48 4.54 -3.95
CA SER A 29 11.56 3.98 -3.13
C SER A 29 11.18 2.60 -2.58
N GLN A 30 12.18 1.78 -2.25
CA GLN A 30 11.97 0.44 -1.67
C GLN A 30 11.16 0.46 -0.35
N GLU A 31 11.16 1.59 0.36
CA GLU A 31 10.35 1.75 1.57
C GLU A 31 8.85 1.63 1.27
N VAL A 32 8.41 2.04 0.08
CA VAL A 32 7.01 1.92 -0.34
C VAL A 32 6.58 0.46 -0.43
N GLU A 33 7.39 -0.38 -1.06
CA GLU A 33 7.12 -1.82 -1.16
C GLU A 33 7.11 -2.47 0.22
N ARG A 34 8.10 -2.13 1.07
CA ARG A 34 8.16 -2.63 2.45
C ARG A 34 6.91 -2.31 3.26
N LEU A 35 6.36 -1.10 3.11
CA LEU A 35 5.13 -0.71 3.81
C LEU A 35 3.89 -1.38 3.21
N LEU A 36 3.85 -1.57 1.90
CA LEU A 36 2.77 -2.27 1.22
C LEU A 36 2.69 -3.74 1.66
N ASP A 37 3.83 -4.40 1.82
CA ASP A 37 3.92 -5.76 2.36
C ASP A 37 3.36 -5.84 3.78
N ARG A 38 3.67 -4.84 4.63
CA ARG A 38 3.10 -4.77 5.99
C ARG A 38 1.59 -4.56 5.99
N MET A 39 1.05 -3.82 5.03
CA MET A 39 -0.41 -3.71 4.87
C MET A 39 -1.03 -5.07 4.49
N ASP A 40 -0.37 -5.85 3.64
CA ASP A 40 -0.84 -7.18 3.23
C ASP A 40 -0.77 -8.21 4.36
N GLU A 41 0.30 -8.19 5.16
CA GLU A 41 0.42 -8.99 6.38
C GLU A 41 -0.72 -8.69 7.38
N ILE A 42 -1.02 -7.41 7.58
CA ILE A 42 -2.13 -6.97 8.44
C ILE A 42 -3.47 -7.50 7.90
N TYR A 43 -3.74 -7.31 6.61
CA TYR A 43 -4.98 -7.78 5.99
C TYR A 43 -5.12 -9.32 6.10
N SER A 44 -4.03 -10.04 5.83
CA SER A 44 -3.96 -11.50 5.96
C SER A 44 -4.26 -11.96 7.38
N LEU A 45 -3.75 -11.25 8.39
CA LEU A 45 -4.08 -11.54 9.78
C LEU A 45 -5.56 -11.25 10.08
N LEU A 46 -6.08 -10.10 9.65
CA LEU A 46 -7.47 -9.71 9.90
C LEU A 46 -8.49 -10.65 9.25
N VAL A 47 -8.18 -11.27 8.10
CA VAL A 47 -9.09 -12.20 7.40
C VAL A 47 -9.10 -13.60 8.00
N THR A 48 -8.02 -14.01 8.68
CA THR A 48 -7.95 -15.33 9.34
C THR A 48 -8.84 -15.45 10.57
N PHE A 49 -9.25 -14.32 11.14
CA PHE A 49 -10.17 -14.33 12.25
C PHE A 49 -11.60 -14.44 11.73
N ASP A 50 -12.14 -15.66 11.80
CA ASP A 50 -13.51 -16.00 11.42
C ASP A 50 -14.48 -15.45 12.50
N PHE A 51 -15.38 -14.56 12.11
CA PHE A 51 -16.25 -13.88 13.07
C PHE A 51 -17.71 -13.95 12.66
N SER A 52 -18.54 -14.53 13.52
CA SER A 52 -19.98 -14.26 13.47
C SER A 52 -20.20 -12.77 13.79
N ASP A 53 -20.91 -12.05 12.91
CA ASP A 53 -21.21 -10.62 13.04
C ASP A 53 -21.84 -10.26 14.41
N SER A 54 -22.46 -11.23 15.09
CA SER A 54 -23.08 -11.14 16.41
C SER A 54 -22.13 -10.80 17.56
N ILE A 55 -20.82 -11.03 17.42
CA ILE A 55 -19.85 -10.95 18.54
C ILE A 55 -18.82 -9.80 18.36
N THR A 56 -18.59 -9.30 17.14
CA THR A 56 -17.43 -8.42 16.84
C THR A 56 -17.73 -6.94 16.60
N GLY A 57 -18.98 -6.52 16.52
CA GLY A 57 -19.30 -5.09 16.42
C GLY A 57 -18.79 -4.42 15.14
N GLY A 58 -18.88 -5.09 13.99
CA GLY A 58 -18.60 -4.51 12.68
C GLY A 58 -17.17 -4.67 12.16
N LEU A 59 -16.39 -5.58 12.75
CA LEU A 59 -15.02 -5.85 12.32
C LEU A 59 -14.92 -6.36 10.87
N ARG A 60 -15.88 -7.19 10.41
CA ARG A 60 -15.96 -7.64 9.01
C ARG A 60 -15.95 -6.47 8.03
N ARG A 61 -16.77 -5.45 8.30
CA ARG A 61 -16.83 -4.22 7.50
C ARG A 61 -15.49 -3.48 7.49
N ARG A 62 -14.77 -3.44 8.62
CA ARG A 62 -13.44 -2.82 8.68
C ARG A 62 -12.40 -3.62 7.89
N THR A 63 -12.40 -4.95 7.98
CA THR A 63 -11.53 -5.81 7.17
C THR A 63 -11.80 -5.60 5.67
N ASP A 64 -13.07 -5.44 5.27
CA ASP A 64 -13.43 -5.12 3.89
C ASP A 64 -12.93 -3.74 3.45
N VAL A 65 -12.99 -2.74 4.34
CA VAL A 65 -12.39 -1.42 4.10
C VAL A 65 -10.89 -1.53 3.92
N VAL A 66 -10.18 -2.26 4.79
CA VAL A 66 -8.73 -2.49 4.68
C VAL A 66 -8.39 -3.14 3.35
N ARG A 67 -9.15 -4.15 2.91
CA ARG A 67 -8.98 -4.76 1.57
C ARG A 67 -9.06 -3.73 0.46
N GLY A 68 -10.12 -2.92 0.44
CA GLY A 68 -10.29 -1.88 -0.60
C GLY A 68 -9.22 -0.79 -0.56
N VAL A 69 -8.65 -0.50 0.62
CA VAL A 69 -7.52 0.41 0.78
C VAL A 69 -6.24 -0.24 0.24
N LEU A 70 -5.95 -1.49 0.60
CA LEU A 70 -4.80 -2.26 0.14
C LEU A 70 -4.75 -2.38 -1.37
N GLU A 71 -5.84 -2.79 -2.01
CA GLU A 71 -5.89 -2.96 -3.47
C GLU A 71 -5.65 -1.65 -4.22
N ARG A 72 -6.22 -0.54 -3.74
CA ARG A 72 -5.93 0.79 -4.32
C ARG A 72 -4.47 1.17 -4.12
N THR A 73 -3.89 0.89 -2.94
CA THR A 73 -2.49 1.20 -2.68
C THR A 73 -1.57 0.39 -3.59
N ARG A 74 -1.85 -0.90 -3.83
CA ARG A 74 -1.12 -1.71 -4.83
C ARG A 74 -1.09 -1.05 -6.21
N GLY A 75 -2.24 -0.52 -6.65
CA GLY A 75 -2.35 0.22 -7.90
C GLY A 75 -1.46 1.47 -7.92
N ASP A 76 -1.56 2.31 -6.88
CA ASP A 76 -0.78 3.54 -6.75
C ASP A 76 0.74 3.27 -6.73
N VAL A 77 1.17 2.26 -5.98
CA VAL A 77 2.58 1.83 -5.88
C VAL A 77 3.10 1.34 -7.24
N THR A 78 2.32 0.49 -7.92
CA THR A 78 2.69 -0.03 -9.24
C THR A 78 2.82 1.10 -10.26
N GLN A 79 1.87 2.04 -10.26
CA GLN A 79 1.90 3.18 -11.17
C GLN A 79 3.13 4.07 -10.91
N SER A 80 3.44 4.35 -9.65
CA SER A 80 4.63 5.11 -9.25
C SER A 80 5.92 4.43 -9.71
N LEU A 81 6.02 3.10 -9.58
CA LEU A 81 7.19 2.34 -10.05
C LEU A 81 7.36 2.47 -11.57
N ARG A 82 6.28 2.26 -12.34
CA ARG A 82 6.32 2.36 -13.81
C ARG A 82 6.66 3.77 -14.29
N GLN A 83 6.22 4.80 -13.58
CA GLN A 83 6.60 6.18 -13.85
C GLN A 83 8.11 6.39 -13.65
N ALA A 84 8.66 5.92 -12.53
CA ALA A 84 10.10 6.03 -12.26
C ALA A 84 10.96 5.28 -13.30
N GLU A 85 10.54 4.07 -13.72
CA GLU A 85 11.22 3.31 -14.78
C GLU A 85 11.18 4.06 -16.12
N LEU A 86 10.05 4.71 -16.44
CA LEU A 86 9.91 5.49 -17.66
C LEU A 86 10.78 6.75 -17.65
N GLU A 87 10.83 7.47 -16.52
CA GLU A 87 11.71 8.63 -16.35
C GLU A 87 13.18 8.25 -16.59
N GLN A 88 13.64 7.16 -15.99
CA GLN A 88 15.01 6.64 -16.22
C GLN A 88 15.26 6.25 -17.69
N ALA A 89 14.28 5.63 -18.35
CA ALA A 89 14.41 5.26 -19.75
C ALA A 89 14.53 6.50 -20.67
N LEU A 90 13.78 7.56 -20.36
CA LEU A 90 13.85 8.83 -21.08
C LEU A 90 15.19 9.54 -20.88
N GLU A 91 15.69 9.61 -19.64
CA GLU A 91 17.02 10.16 -19.34
C GLU A 91 18.13 9.39 -20.07
N ALA A 92 18.06 8.06 -20.08
CA ALA A 92 19.01 7.22 -20.80
C ALA A 92 18.95 7.44 -22.32
N LEU A 93 17.76 7.70 -22.87
CA LEU A 93 17.58 8.04 -24.29
C LEU A 93 18.17 9.42 -24.60
N GLU A 94 17.88 10.43 -23.79
CA GLU A 94 18.41 11.79 -23.94
C GLU A 94 19.94 11.82 -23.95
N GLN A 95 20.57 11.06 -23.04
CA GLN A 95 22.02 10.92 -23.00
C GLN A 95 22.61 10.26 -24.26
N LYS A 96 21.92 9.27 -24.84
CA LYS A 96 22.36 8.63 -26.08
C LYS A 96 22.28 9.58 -27.27
N ILE A 97 21.18 10.32 -27.38
CA ILE A 97 20.99 11.32 -28.45
C ILE A 97 22.05 12.42 -28.34
N SER A 98 22.27 12.94 -27.13
CA SER A 98 23.28 13.99 -26.87
C SER A 98 24.72 13.55 -27.15
N ARG A 99 25.01 12.24 -27.15
CA ARG A 99 26.33 11.69 -27.52
C ARG A 99 26.49 11.46 -29.02
N GLN A 100 25.40 11.45 -29.78
CA GLN A 100 25.39 11.23 -31.23
C GLN A 100 25.32 12.55 -32.02
N ALA A 101 24.89 13.63 -31.39
CA ALA A 101 24.93 15.00 -31.92
C ALA A 101 26.32 15.65 -31.70
#